data_AF-A0A929N3N2-F1
#
_entry.id   AF-A0A929N3N2-F1
#
_cell.length_a   1.000
_cell.length_b   1.000
_cell.length_c   1.000
_cell.angle_alpha   90.00
_cell.angle_beta   90.00
_cell.angle_gamma   90.00
#
_symmetry.space_group_name_H-M   'P 1'
#
loop_
_entity.id
_entity.type
_entity.pdbx_description
1 polymer ?
#
loop_
_entity_poly.entity_id
_entity_poly.type
_entity_poly.pdbx_seq_one_letter_code
_entity_poly.pdbx_strand_id
1 'polypeptide(L)' 'MGAQGEAPRALVVDDEPQILMIMRFALETAGFEVVTAGNGAKAWE' A
#
# COMPACT_ATOMS: atom_id res chain seq x y z
N MET A 1 -27.27 4.79 3.28
CA MET A 1 -26.58 3.65 3.93
C MET A 1 -25.55 3.17 2.91
N GLY A 2 -24.33 3.70 3.00
CA GLY A 2 -23.28 3.46 1.99
C GLY A 2 -22.88 1.99 1.97
N ALA A 3 -22.62 1.45 0.79
CA ALA A 3 -22.12 0.08 0.64
C ALA A 3 -20.94 -0.12 1.59
N GLN A 4 -21.01 -1.15 2.44
CA GLN A 4 -19.86 -1.64 3.19
C GLN A 4 -18.94 -2.33 2.18
N GLY A 5 -18.23 -1.53 1.38
CA GLY A 5 -17.21 -2.00 0.46
C GLY A 5 -15.92 -2.22 1.24
N GLU A 6 -15.29 -3.37 1.02
CA GLU A 6 -13.97 -3.69 1.55
C GLU A 6 -12.98 -2.56 1.22
N ALA A 7 -12.06 -2.26 2.14
CA ALA A 7 -11.07 -1.21 1.95
C ALA A 7 -10.29 -1.48 0.65
N PRO A 8 -10.13 -0.48 -0.26
CA PRO A 8 -9.38 -0.68 -1.48
C PRO A 8 -7.93 -1.07 -1.15
N ARG A 9 -7.39 -2.04 -1.89
CA ARG A 9 -6.04 -2.56 -1.66
C ARG A 9 -5.03 -1.91 -2.60
N ALA A 10 -3.85 -1.55 -2.09
CA ALA A 10 -2.78 -0.93 -2.86
C ALA A 10 -1.43 -1.64 -2.62
N LEU A 11 -0.70 -1.92 -3.70
CA LEU A 11 0.69 -2.40 -3.67
C LEU A 11 1.63 -1.25 -4.04
N VAL A 12 2.58 -0.94 -3.14
CA VAL A 12 3.60 0.09 -3.39
C VAL A 12 4.96 -0.59 -3.52
N VAL A 13 5.63 -0.35 -4.65
CA VAL A 13 6.94 -0.93 -4.96
C VAL A 13 7.95 0.19 -5.14
N ASP A 14 8.94 0.23 -4.26
CA ASP A 14 10.00 1.24 -4.24
C ASP A 14 11.21 0.65 -3.51
N ASP A 15 12.43 0.92 -3.98
CA ASP A 15 13.66 0.40 -3.38
C ASP A 15 14.12 1.20 -2.17
N GLU A 16 13.57 2.40 -1.93
CA GLU A 16 13.85 3.24 -0.79
C GLU A 16 12.88 2.97 0.38
N PRO A 17 13.36 2.44 1.53
CA PRO A 17 12.47 2.11 2.67
C PRO A 17 11.71 3.31 3.24
N GLN A 18 12.29 4.52 3.10
CA GLN A 18 11.69 5.76 3.57
C GLN A 18 10.45 6.12 2.75
N ILE A 19 10.49 5.94 1.42
CA ILE A 19 9.36 6.18 0.54
C ILE A 19 8.23 5.19 0.81
N LEU A 20 8.56 3.90 0.99
CA LEU A 20 7.56 2.88 1.35
C LEU A 20 6.81 3.24 2.63
N MET A 21 7.51 3.75 3.65
CA MET A 21 6.89 4.16 4.92
C MET A 21 5.95 5.36 4.74
N ILE A 22 6.38 6.39 3.99
CA ILE A 22 5.58 7.58 3.72
C ILE A 22 4.32 7.23 2.93
N MET A 23 4.46 6.43 1.87
CA MET A 23 3.34 6.01 1.02
C MET A 23 2.35 5.14 1.77
N ARG A 24 2.84 4.19 2.58
CA ARG A 24 2.00 3.36 3.44
C ARG A 24 1.15 4.22 4.37
N PHE A 25 1.79 5.14 5.10
CA PHE A 25 1.07 6.01 6.03
C PHE A 25 0.01 6.86 5.33
N ALA A 26 0.34 7.46 4.18
CA ALA A 26 -0.59 8.29 3.42
C ALA A 26 -1.80 7.49 2.91
N LEU A 27 -1.58 6.30 2.37
CA LEU A 27 -2.62 5.44 1.81
C LEU A 27 -3.49 4.79 2.90
N GLU A 28 -2.89 4.31 3.99
CA GLU A 28 -3.64 3.79 5.15
C GLU A 28 -4.53 4.90 5.76
N THR A 29 -4.02 6.14 5.86
CA THR A 29 -4.81 7.30 6.30
C THR A 29 -5.97 7.62 5.34
N ALA A 30 -5.80 7.35 4.05
CA ALA A 30 -6.86 7.47 3.04
C ALA A 30 -7.84 6.28 3.01
N GLY A 31 -7.67 5.29 3.89
CA GLY A 31 -8.56 4.14 4.02
C GLY A 31 -8.22 2.94 3.13
N PHE A 32 -6.98 2.86 2.63
CA PHE A 32 -6.50 1.70 1.88
C PHE A 32 -5.89 0.64 2.79
N GLU A 33 -5.99 -0.61 2.38
CA GLU A 33 -5.11 -1.68 2.86
C GLU A 33 -3.84 -1.67 2.00
N VAL A 34 -2.67 -1.48 2.61
CA VAL A 34 -1.42 -1.28 1.87
C VAL A 34 -0.46 -2.44 2.05
N VAL A 35 0.05 -2.94 0.94
CA VAL A 35 1.16 -3.89 0.87
C VAL A 35 2.38 -3.17 0.27
N THR A 36 3.56 -3.40 0.83
CA THR A 36 4.81 -2.78 0.34
C THR A 36 5.80 -3.85 -0.12
N ALA A 37 6.58 -3.52 -1.15
CA ALA A 37 7.66 -4.36 -1.64
C ALA A 37 8.89 -3.51 -1.97
N GLY A 38 10.07 -3.98 -1.54
CA GLY A 38 11.35 -3.28 -1.75
C GLY A 38 11.98 -3.48 -3.13
N ASN A 39 11.34 -4.26 -4.00
CA ASN A 39 11.77 -4.54 -5.37
C ASN A 39 10.69 -5.33 -6.11
N GLY A 40 10.84 -5.45 -7.43
CA GLY A 40 9.88 -6.16 -8.28
C GLY A 40 9.76 -7.65 -8.00
N ALA A 41 10.82 -8.32 -7.56
CA ALA A 41 10.76 -9.76 -7.24
C ALA A 41 9.84 -10.01 -6.03
N LYS A 42 10.03 -9.23 -4.95
CA LYS A 42 9.16 -9.28 -3.76
C LYS A 42 7.73 -8.81 -4.03
N ALA A 43 7.53 -7.98 -5.05
CA ALA A 43 6.20 -7.50 -5.44
C ALA A 43 5.40 -8.55 -6.24
N TRP A 44 6.09 -9.54 -6.79
CA TRP A 44 5.52 -10.55 -7.68
C TRP A 44 5.18 -11.88 -6.97
N GLU A 45 5.75 -12.12 -5.79
CA GLU A 45 5.43 -13.25 -4.90
C GLU A 45 4.03 -13.10 -4.27
#